data_AF-A0A1V5FT82-F1
#
_entry.id   AF-A0A1V5FT82-F1
#
_cell.length_a   1.000
_cell.length_b   1.000
_cell.length_c   1.000
_cell.angle_alpha   90.00
_cell.angle_beta   90.00
_cell.angle_gamma   90.00
#
_symmetry.space_group_name_H-M   'P 1'
#
loop_
_entity.id
_entity.type
_entity.pdbx_description
1 polymer ?
#
loop_
_entity_poly.entity_id
_entity_poly.type
_entity_poly.pdbx_seq_one_letter_code
_entity_poly.pdbx_strand_id
1 'polypeptide(L)'
;MLSPDAGYAGLAWTCSGFGGATCPASGSGVVNSAVSIPSGGRVEFSITGTLVSEPSTVDAEVSVPSQNIDPNLSNNVASVVLEINLFADGFEDVVRQAVSLKSSALGGWEGLTLDIAPLADAATTQRIATVLDGTLGQSTLMLQVRHAATGLQARLLTRVDASALWQIGTWQDLGKASLLSIDWQSAKLGQQDALLIATLGAQ
;
A
#
# COMPACT_ATOMS: atom_id res chain seq x y z
N MET A 1 -18.03 -20.90 15.20
CA MET A 1 -17.23 -21.85 16.02
C MET A 1 -15.82 -21.91 15.44
N LEU A 2 -14.78 -21.48 16.15
CA LEU A 2 -13.39 -21.48 15.65
C LEU A 2 -12.69 -22.81 15.99
N SER A 3 -12.10 -23.46 14.99
CA SER A 3 -11.28 -24.69 15.08
C SER A 3 -9.90 -24.40 15.73
N PRO A 4 -9.11 -25.39 16.18
CA PRO A 4 -8.07 -25.22 17.20
C PRO A 4 -6.84 -24.41 16.72
N ASP A 5 -6.38 -23.47 17.56
CA ASP A 5 -5.03 -22.89 17.77
C ASP A 5 -3.99 -22.85 16.61
N ALA A 6 -4.40 -22.86 15.34
CA ALA A 6 -3.47 -22.98 14.22
C ALA A 6 -2.72 -21.68 13.86
N GLY A 7 -3.03 -20.56 14.53
CA GLY A 7 -2.49 -19.23 14.23
C GLY A 7 -2.10 -18.39 15.46
N TYR A 8 -2.57 -18.76 16.66
CA TYR A 8 -2.51 -17.90 17.84
C TYR A 8 -2.11 -18.67 19.10
N ALA A 9 -1.38 -18.00 20.00
CA ALA A 9 -1.04 -18.49 21.32
C ALA A 9 -1.42 -17.48 22.41
N GLY A 10 -1.78 -17.99 23.59
CA GLY A 10 -2.00 -17.18 24.78
C GLY A 10 -3.18 -16.22 24.69
N LEU A 11 -4.27 -16.60 24.00
CA LEU A 11 -5.44 -15.75 23.85
C LEU A 11 -6.10 -15.46 25.21
N ALA A 12 -6.39 -14.19 25.47
CA ALA A 12 -7.16 -13.71 26.60
C ALA A 12 -8.07 -12.58 26.16
N TRP A 13 -9.27 -12.49 26.73
CA TRP A 13 -10.25 -11.51 26.32
C TRP A 13 -11.04 -10.92 27.48
N THR A 14 -11.52 -9.69 27.28
CA THR A 14 -12.45 -8.99 28.17
C THR A 14 -13.67 -8.56 27.39
N CYS A 15 -14.80 -8.38 28.07
CA CYS A 15 -16.03 -7.93 27.43
C CYS A 15 -16.72 -6.81 28.20
N SER A 16 -17.24 -5.83 27.45
CA SER A 16 -18.04 -4.73 27.97
C SER A 16 -19.39 -4.64 27.29
N GLY A 17 -20.46 -4.61 28.08
CA GLY A 17 -21.83 -4.40 27.61
C GLY A 17 -22.25 -2.92 27.72
N PHE A 18 -22.95 -2.41 26.73
CA PHE A 18 -23.46 -1.05 26.68
C PHE A 18 -24.97 -1.04 26.40
N GLY A 19 -25.67 0.01 26.87
CA GLY A 19 -27.10 0.17 26.62
C GLY A 19 -27.97 -0.92 27.27
N GLY A 20 -27.54 -1.45 28.43
CA GLY A 20 -28.23 -2.55 29.12
C GLY A 20 -27.84 -3.95 28.65
N ALA A 21 -26.92 -4.06 27.68
CA ALA A 21 -26.36 -5.35 27.30
C ALA A 21 -25.50 -5.95 28.42
N THR A 22 -25.47 -7.29 28.50
CA THR A 22 -24.67 -8.03 29.48
C THR A 22 -23.85 -9.12 28.79
N CYS A 23 -22.62 -9.31 29.27
CA CYS A 23 -21.70 -10.35 28.81
C CYS A 23 -20.76 -10.80 29.94
N PRO A 24 -20.08 -11.95 29.80
CA PRO A 24 -19.07 -12.38 30.78
C PRO A 24 -17.91 -11.38 30.85
N ALA A 25 -17.45 -11.00 32.04
CA ALA A 25 -16.44 -9.95 32.19
C ALA A 25 -15.11 -10.23 31.47
N SER A 26 -14.66 -11.49 31.48
CA SER A 26 -13.41 -11.93 30.84
C SER A 26 -13.35 -13.44 30.64
N GLY A 27 -12.39 -13.89 29.84
CA GLY A 27 -12.06 -15.30 29.66
C GLY A 27 -10.72 -15.51 28.95
N SER A 28 -10.36 -16.77 28.77
CA SER A 28 -9.15 -17.20 28.07
C SER A 28 -9.50 -18.08 26.87
N GLY A 29 -8.61 -18.13 25.88
CA GLY A 29 -8.82 -18.88 24.64
C GLY A 29 -9.80 -18.18 23.70
N VAL A 30 -10.38 -18.96 22.78
CA VAL A 30 -11.39 -18.46 21.84
C VAL A 30 -12.66 -18.01 22.56
N VAL A 31 -13.28 -16.94 22.06
CA VAL A 31 -14.55 -16.45 22.61
C VAL A 31 -15.67 -17.39 22.19
N ASN A 32 -16.23 -18.11 23.16
CA ASN A 32 -17.46 -18.90 22.98
C ASN A 32 -18.38 -18.62 24.17
N SER A 33 -19.15 -17.54 24.08
CA SER A 33 -19.92 -17.02 25.20
C SER A 33 -21.25 -16.44 24.75
N ALA A 34 -22.29 -16.70 25.55
CA ALA A 34 -23.60 -16.11 25.37
C ALA A 34 -23.60 -14.67 25.91
N VAL A 35 -24.32 -13.79 25.20
CA VAL A 35 -24.52 -12.39 25.57
C VAL A 35 -26.00 -12.03 25.48
N SER A 36 -26.43 -11.04 26.26
CA SER A 36 -27.78 -10.49 26.15
C SER A 36 -27.68 -9.06 25.66
N ILE A 37 -28.32 -8.75 24.53
CA ILE A 37 -28.28 -7.44 23.89
C ILE A 37 -29.72 -6.94 23.73
N PRO A 38 -30.16 -5.92 24.49
CA PRO A 38 -31.46 -5.29 24.27
C PRO A 38 -31.44 -4.45 22.99
N SER A 39 -32.62 -4.02 22.53
CA SER A 39 -32.73 -3.15 21.35
C SER A 39 -31.88 -1.88 21.51
N GLY A 40 -31.01 -1.61 20.53
CA GLY A 40 -30.06 -0.49 20.56
C GLY A 40 -28.84 -0.69 21.46
N GLY A 41 -28.73 -1.82 22.16
CA GLY A 41 -27.56 -2.21 22.94
C GLY A 41 -26.42 -2.71 22.05
N ARG A 42 -25.22 -2.81 22.63
CA ARG A 42 -24.06 -3.46 21.97
C ARG A 42 -23.14 -4.10 22.99
N VAL A 43 -22.31 -5.02 22.52
CA VAL A 43 -21.26 -5.67 23.28
C VAL A 43 -19.93 -5.50 22.54
N GLU A 44 -18.86 -5.26 23.29
CA GLU A 44 -17.50 -5.14 22.75
C GLU A 44 -16.60 -6.18 23.42
N PHE A 45 -15.94 -7.00 22.62
CA PHE A 45 -14.90 -7.93 23.07
C PHE A 45 -13.52 -7.38 22.69
N SER A 46 -12.61 -7.33 23.65
CA SER A 46 -11.20 -7.03 23.41
C SER A 46 -10.40 -8.30 23.62
N ILE A 47 -9.69 -8.75 22.58
CA ILE A 47 -8.92 -10.00 22.56
C ILE A 47 -7.45 -9.66 22.40
N THR A 48 -6.61 -10.29 23.22
CA THR A 48 -5.15 -10.17 23.21
C THR A 48 -4.53 -11.54 23.04
N GLY A 49 -3.43 -11.64 22.31
CA GLY A 49 -2.70 -12.88 22.10
C GLY A 49 -1.48 -12.68 21.21
N THR A 50 -0.76 -13.76 20.96
CA THR A 50 0.43 -13.77 20.08
C THR A 50 0.11 -14.52 18.80
N LEU A 51 0.42 -13.91 17.67
CA LEU A 51 0.35 -14.54 16.34
C LEU A 51 1.57 -15.45 16.16
N VAL A 52 1.35 -16.74 15.87
CA VAL A 52 2.42 -17.77 15.84
C VAL A 52 2.65 -18.40 14.47
N SER A 53 1.75 -18.21 13.51
CA SER A 53 1.83 -18.72 12.14
C SER A 53 0.99 -17.87 11.20
N GLU A 54 1.42 -17.75 9.95
CA GLU A 54 0.83 -16.84 8.94
C GLU A 54 0.67 -17.53 7.58
N PRO A 55 -0.29 -17.09 6.74
CA PRO A 55 -1.34 -16.13 7.08
C PRO A 55 -2.36 -16.75 8.05
N SER A 56 -2.87 -15.96 8.97
CA SER A 56 -3.92 -16.39 9.91
C SER A 56 -5.18 -15.54 9.76
N THR A 57 -6.33 -16.14 10.02
CA THR A 57 -7.62 -15.43 9.99
C THR A 57 -8.19 -15.32 11.40
N VAL A 58 -8.92 -14.25 11.67
CA VAL A 58 -9.81 -14.14 12.84
C VAL A 58 -11.22 -14.02 12.31
N ASP A 59 -12.07 -14.99 12.64
CA ASP A 59 -13.48 -14.97 12.30
C ASP A 59 -14.33 -14.69 13.55
N ALA A 60 -15.28 -13.79 13.40
CA ALA A 60 -16.32 -13.49 14.38
C ALA A 60 -17.67 -13.94 13.83
N GLU A 61 -18.40 -14.71 14.63
CA GLU A 61 -19.73 -15.21 14.29
C GLU A 61 -20.66 -14.99 15.49
N VAL A 62 -21.87 -14.51 15.21
CA VAL A 62 -22.94 -14.41 16.20
C VAL A 62 -24.15 -15.21 15.74
N SER A 63 -24.80 -15.91 16.67
CA SER A 63 -26.05 -16.61 16.37
C SER A 63 -27.11 -16.23 17.39
N VAL A 64 -28.35 -16.07 16.91
CA VAL A 64 -29.51 -15.83 17.77
C VAL A 64 -30.15 -17.16 18.18
N PRO A 65 -30.72 -17.27 19.39
CA PRO A 65 -31.49 -18.44 19.80
C PRO A 65 -32.69 -18.68 18.87
N SER A 66 -33.14 -19.94 18.78
CA SER A 66 -34.15 -20.46 17.84
C SER A 66 -35.56 -19.82 17.86
N GLN A 67 -35.78 -18.80 18.70
CA GLN A 67 -37.05 -18.05 18.81
C GLN A 67 -36.97 -16.62 18.25
N ASN A 68 -35.79 -16.18 17.81
CA ASN A 68 -35.58 -14.88 17.19
C ASN A 68 -35.20 -15.11 15.72
N ILE A 69 -35.98 -14.57 14.79
CA ILE A 69 -35.67 -14.64 13.36
C ILE A 69 -34.82 -13.42 13.01
N ASP A 70 -33.54 -13.63 12.80
CA ASP A 70 -32.69 -12.65 12.14
C ASP A 70 -32.98 -12.68 10.63
N PRO A 71 -33.50 -11.59 10.04
CA PRO A 71 -33.85 -11.55 8.63
C PRO A 71 -32.63 -11.54 7.69
N ASN A 72 -31.43 -11.27 8.20
CA ASN A 72 -30.22 -11.19 7.38
C ASN A 72 -29.03 -11.91 8.03
N LEU A 73 -28.97 -13.23 7.89
CA LEU A 73 -27.86 -14.03 8.43
C LEU A 73 -26.46 -13.68 7.88
N SER A 74 -26.36 -12.93 6.77
CA SER A 74 -25.06 -12.54 6.21
C SER A 74 -24.33 -11.47 7.02
N ASN A 75 -25.04 -10.70 7.86
CA ASN A 75 -24.43 -9.68 8.71
C ASN A 75 -23.92 -10.23 10.06
N ASN A 76 -24.09 -11.54 10.29
CA ASN A 76 -23.71 -12.22 11.53
C ASN A 76 -22.30 -12.83 11.50
N VAL A 77 -21.56 -12.57 10.42
CA VAL A 77 -20.21 -13.07 10.21
C VAL A 77 -19.28 -11.91 9.83
N ALA A 78 -18.06 -11.93 10.35
CA ALA A 78 -16.99 -11.02 9.95
C ALA A 78 -15.66 -11.76 10.01
N SER A 79 -14.79 -11.51 9.03
CA SER A 79 -13.46 -12.12 8.95
C SER A 79 -12.41 -11.04 8.74
N VAL A 80 -11.27 -11.18 9.39
CA VAL A 80 -10.07 -10.37 9.12
C VAL A 80 -8.89 -11.29 8.89
N VAL A 81 -8.09 -10.97 7.87
CA VAL A 81 -6.82 -11.64 7.60
C VAL A 81 -5.73 -10.86 8.32
N LEU A 82 -4.91 -11.57 9.09
CA LEU A 82 -3.70 -11.03 9.67
C LEU A 82 -2.53 -11.46 8.78
N GLU A 83 -1.71 -10.48 8.43
CA GLU A 83 -0.49 -10.67 7.66
C GLU A 83 0.66 -9.93 8.36
N ILE A 84 1.71 -10.65 8.74
CA ILE A 84 2.98 -10.03 9.11
C ILE A 84 3.74 -9.69 7.84
N ASN A 85 3.70 -8.41 7.45
CA ASN A 85 4.58 -7.87 6.42
C ASN A 85 6.03 -7.85 6.92
N LEU A 86 6.71 -9.00 6.86
CA LEU A 86 8.11 -9.17 7.28
C LEU A 86 9.09 -8.32 6.44
N PHE A 87 8.66 -7.79 5.30
CA PHE A 87 9.43 -6.89 4.44
C PHE A 87 8.61 -5.65 4.05
N ALA A 88 8.30 -4.78 5.00
CA ALA A 88 7.84 -3.42 4.71
C ALA A 88 8.91 -2.55 3.99
N ASP A 89 10.11 -3.09 3.76
CA ASP A 89 11.21 -2.48 3.04
C ASP A 89 11.52 -3.12 1.67
N GLY A 90 10.64 -4.00 1.18
CA GLY A 90 10.46 -4.09 -0.26
C GLY A 90 11.30 -5.13 -1.01
N PHE A 91 11.01 -6.40 -0.75
CA PHE A 91 11.31 -7.48 -1.69
C PHE A 91 10.17 -7.76 -2.68
N GLU A 92 9.10 -6.95 -2.63
CA GLU A 92 8.02 -6.99 -3.62
C GLU A 92 8.51 -6.32 -4.91
N ASP A 93 8.41 -7.03 -6.04
CA ASP A 93 8.68 -6.45 -7.36
C ASP A 93 7.71 -5.29 -7.58
N VAL A 94 8.23 -4.06 -7.51
CA VAL A 94 7.48 -2.90 -8.02
C VAL A 94 7.33 -3.13 -9.51
N VAL A 95 6.08 -3.29 -9.97
CA VAL A 95 5.78 -3.33 -11.40
C VAL A 95 6.24 -2.00 -11.98
N ARG A 96 7.36 -2.02 -12.71
CA ARG A 96 7.92 -0.84 -13.34
C ARG A 96 7.25 -0.62 -14.69
N GLN A 97 6.84 0.61 -14.93
CA GLN A 97 6.42 0.98 -16.28
C GLN A 97 7.67 1.26 -17.13
N ALA A 98 7.97 0.35 -18.05
CA ALA A 98 8.97 0.62 -19.09
C ALA A 98 8.35 1.57 -20.13
N VAL A 99 9.00 2.71 -20.39
CA VAL A 99 8.51 3.70 -21.37
C VAL A 99 9.57 3.99 -22.43
N SER A 100 9.18 3.93 -23.69
CA SER A 100 10.03 4.41 -24.80
C SER A 100 9.99 5.93 -24.85
N LEU A 101 11.11 6.57 -24.56
CA LEU A 101 11.24 8.02 -24.70
C LEU A 101 11.40 8.38 -26.17
N LYS A 102 10.82 9.51 -26.57
CA LYS A 102 10.92 10.05 -27.92
C LYS A 102 12.06 11.07 -28.01
N SER A 103 12.71 11.13 -29.17
CA SER A 103 13.64 12.20 -29.47
C SER A 103 12.88 13.50 -29.73
N SER A 104 13.30 14.59 -29.09
CA SER A 104 12.83 15.93 -29.37
C SER A 104 13.44 16.50 -30.66
N ALA A 105 12.72 17.40 -31.33
CA ALA A 105 13.35 18.27 -32.33
C ALA A 105 14.47 19.12 -31.69
N LEU A 106 15.39 19.68 -32.48
CA LEU A 106 16.46 20.55 -31.97
C LEU A 106 15.87 21.71 -31.16
N GLY A 107 16.20 21.77 -29.86
CA GLY A 107 15.68 22.76 -28.91
C GLY A 107 14.22 22.56 -28.49
N GLY A 108 13.56 21.50 -28.95
CA GLY A 108 12.21 21.11 -28.54
C GLY A 108 12.20 20.33 -27.23
N TRP A 109 11.04 20.31 -26.58
CA TRP A 109 10.75 19.50 -25.40
C TRP A 109 9.75 18.41 -25.75
N GLU A 110 9.95 17.21 -25.20
CA GLU A 110 9.00 16.12 -25.20
C GLU A 110 8.51 15.90 -23.76
N GLY A 111 7.30 15.33 -23.60
CA GLY A 111 6.66 15.19 -22.29
C GLY A 111 5.91 13.88 -22.13
N LEU A 112 5.88 13.39 -20.88
CA LEU A 112 5.10 12.25 -20.42
C LEU A 112 4.32 12.66 -19.17
N THR A 113 3.02 12.37 -19.15
CA THR A 113 2.17 12.60 -17.98
C THR A 113 1.80 11.28 -17.34
N LEU A 114 1.88 11.22 -16.01
CA LEU A 114 1.56 10.05 -15.19
C LEU A 114 0.50 10.40 -14.15
N ASP A 115 -0.41 9.48 -13.88
CA ASP A 115 -1.31 9.57 -12.74
C ASP A 115 -0.54 9.31 -11.44
N ILE A 116 -0.74 10.15 -10.42
CA ILE A 116 -0.01 10.03 -9.15
C ILE A 116 -0.53 8.89 -8.27
N ALA A 117 -1.81 8.55 -8.36
CA ALA A 117 -2.43 7.50 -7.54
C ALA A 117 -1.65 6.16 -7.57
N PRO A 118 -1.35 5.55 -8.74
CA PRO A 118 -0.56 4.31 -8.77
C PRO A 118 0.88 4.48 -8.27
N LEU A 119 1.45 5.69 -8.36
CA LEU A 119 2.79 5.97 -7.82
C LEU A 119 2.77 6.02 -6.29
N ALA A 120 1.67 6.50 -5.68
CA ALA A 120 1.49 6.55 -4.24
C ALA A 120 1.39 5.14 -3.63
N ASP A 121 0.73 4.22 -4.33
CA ASP A 121 0.63 2.82 -3.94
C ASP A 121 2.02 2.16 -3.96
N ALA A 122 2.78 2.35 -5.05
CA ALA A 122 4.14 1.84 -5.19
C ALA A 122 5.12 2.42 -4.14
N ALA A 123 4.93 3.67 -3.72
CA ALA A 123 5.74 4.29 -2.68
C ALA A 123 5.43 3.77 -1.27
N THR A 124 4.30 3.09 -1.07
CA THR A 124 3.90 2.55 0.24
C THR A 124 4.49 1.17 0.48
N THR A 125 4.74 0.40 -0.59
CA THR A 125 5.34 -0.94 -0.52
C THR A 125 6.86 -0.91 -0.31
N GLN A 126 7.52 0.23 -0.57
CA GLN A 126 8.97 0.38 -0.63
C GLN A 126 9.41 1.72 -0.04
N ARG A 127 10.52 1.75 0.71
CA ARG A 127 11.08 3.04 1.20
C ARG A 127 11.47 3.99 0.07
N ILE A 128 11.94 3.45 -1.06
CA ILE A 128 12.16 4.15 -2.33
C ILE A 128 11.80 3.18 -3.46
N ALA A 129 10.72 3.45 -4.19
CA ALA A 129 10.33 2.65 -5.35
C ALA A 129 10.87 3.28 -6.64
N THR A 130 11.44 2.46 -7.52
CA THR A 130 11.65 2.85 -8.93
C THR A 130 10.43 2.41 -9.71
N VAL A 131 9.66 3.37 -10.23
CA VAL A 131 8.32 3.14 -10.80
C VAL A 131 8.28 3.27 -12.32
N LEU A 132 9.26 3.95 -12.90
CA LEU A 132 9.39 4.10 -14.34
C LEU A 132 10.86 4.00 -14.75
N ASP A 133 11.10 3.26 -15.83
CA ASP A 133 12.39 3.17 -16.52
C ASP A 133 12.18 3.59 -17.99
N GLY A 134 12.93 4.59 -18.44
CA GLY A 134 12.87 5.11 -19.80
C GLY A 134 14.24 5.13 -20.47
N THR A 135 14.27 4.83 -21.77
CA THR A 135 15.51 4.85 -22.57
C THR A 135 15.38 5.71 -23.81
N LEU A 136 16.44 6.46 -24.12
CA LEU A 136 16.60 7.18 -25.39
C LEU A 136 18.03 6.94 -25.90
N GLY A 137 18.15 6.17 -26.98
CA GLY A 137 19.43 5.65 -27.45
C GLY A 137 20.14 4.88 -26.32
N GLN A 138 21.29 5.39 -25.89
CA GLN A 138 22.05 4.80 -24.77
C GLN A 138 21.71 5.40 -23.41
N SER A 139 21.01 6.53 -23.39
CA SER A 139 20.66 7.23 -22.16
C SER A 139 19.52 6.53 -21.44
N THR A 140 19.57 6.54 -20.11
CA THR A 140 18.52 6.01 -19.24
C THR A 140 17.98 7.12 -18.35
N LEU A 141 16.67 7.11 -18.14
CA LEU A 141 15.94 7.91 -17.16
C LEU A 141 15.19 6.96 -16.23
N MET A 142 15.20 7.24 -14.93
CA MET A 142 14.38 6.54 -13.94
C MET A 142 13.56 7.54 -13.15
N LEU A 143 12.32 7.19 -12.82
CA LEU A 143 11.51 7.88 -11.83
C LEU A 143 11.54 7.09 -10.53
N GLN A 144 11.95 7.75 -9.45
CA GLN A 144 11.84 7.21 -8.10
C GLN A 144 10.80 7.98 -7.29
N VAL A 145 10.06 7.25 -6.46
CA VAL A 145 9.06 7.80 -5.54
C VAL A 145 9.26 7.24 -4.13
N ARG A 146 8.85 8.02 -3.12
CA ARG A 146 8.83 7.60 -1.72
C ARG A 146 7.77 8.35 -0.93
N HIS A 147 7.29 7.75 0.15
CA HIS A 147 6.59 8.50 1.20
C HIS A 147 7.57 9.07 2.21
N ALA A 148 7.43 10.37 2.50
CA ALA A 148 8.14 11.08 3.55
C ALA A 148 7.14 11.66 4.55
N ALA A 149 7.62 12.21 5.67
CA ALA A 149 6.77 12.86 6.66
C ALA A 149 5.94 14.03 6.08
N THR A 150 6.42 14.64 5.01
CA THR A 150 5.76 15.75 4.29
C THR A 150 4.78 15.29 3.20
N GLY A 151 4.70 13.99 2.94
CA GLY A 151 3.85 13.40 1.90
C GLY A 151 4.66 12.65 0.83
N LEU A 152 4.01 12.38 -0.30
CA LEU A 152 4.61 11.69 -1.44
C LEU A 152 5.64 12.59 -2.13
N GLN A 153 6.82 12.04 -2.37
CA GLN A 153 7.91 12.71 -3.07
C GLN A 153 8.36 11.92 -4.29
N ALA A 154 8.82 12.63 -5.33
CA ALA A 154 9.41 12.05 -6.52
C ALA A 154 10.77 12.67 -6.85
N ARG A 155 11.61 11.95 -7.60
CA ARG A 155 12.83 12.47 -8.21
C ARG A 155 13.19 11.72 -9.49
N LEU A 156 13.89 12.40 -10.39
CA LEU A 156 14.48 11.76 -11.58
C LEU A 156 15.93 11.37 -11.33
N LEU A 157 16.32 10.26 -11.95
CA LEU A 157 17.71 9.87 -12.12
C LEU A 157 17.98 9.74 -13.62
N THR A 158 19.08 10.28 -14.10
CA THR A 158 19.48 10.18 -15.51
C THR A 158 20.92 9.72 -15.63
N ARG A 159 21.22 9.00 -16.72
CA ARG A 159 22.60 8.71 -17.14
C ARG A 159 22.65 8.70 -18.66
N VAL A 160 23.76 9.17 -19.21
CA VAL A 160 23.91 9.30 -20.67
C VAL A 160 24.21 7.97 -21.36
N ASP A 161 24.85 7.04 -20.65
CA ASP A 161 25.12 5.67 -21.06
C ASP A 161 25.36 4.77 -19.83
N ALA A 162 25.62 3.48 -20.06
CA ALA A 162 25.81 2.49 -18.98
C ALA A 162 27.12 2.66 -18.19
N SER A 163 28.11 3.38 -18.73
CA SER A 163 29.41 3.65 -18.09
C SER A 163 29.41 4.97 -17.32
N ALA A 164 28.49 5.89 -17.64
CA ALA A 164 28.34 7.15 -16.96
C ALA A 164 27.77 6.99 -15.53
N LEU A 165 28.18 7.91 -14.65
CA LEU A 165 27.57 8.01 -13.32
C LEU A 165 26.13 8.52 -13.43
N TRP A 166 25.28 8.05 -12.52
CA TRP A 166 23.93 8.57 -12.38
C TRP A 166 23.97 10.03 -11.90
N GLN A 167 23.30 10.90 -12.64
CA GLN A 167 22.88 12.20 -12.16
C GLN A 167 21.57 12.02 -11.40
N ILE A 168 21.58 12.35 -10.11
CA ILE A 168 20.45 12.12 -9.20
C ILE A 168 19.81 13.47 -8.88
N GLY A 169 18.55 13.63 -9.26
CA GLY A 169 17.75 14.81 -8.93
C GLY A 169 17.39 14.90 -7.45
N THR A 170 17.00 16.10 -7.04
CA THR A 170 16.46 16.33 -5.69
C THR A 170 15.08 15.71 -5.54
N TRP A 171 14.73 15.33 -4.31
CA TRP A 171 13.36 14.98 -3.98
C TRP A 171 12.46 16.21 -4.08
N GLN A 172 11.32 16.06 -4.75
CA GLN A 172 10.28 17.06 -4.91
C GLN A 172 8.99 16.56 -4.27
N ASP A 173 8.37 17.35 -3.40
CA ASP A 173 7.05 17.06 -2.86
C ASP A 173 5.99 17.20 -3.95
N LEU A 174 5.13 16.19 -4.07
CA LEU A 174 4.02 16.21 -5.04
C LEU A 174 2.76 16.88 -4.47
N GLY A 175 2.69 17.06 -3.14
CA GLY A 175 1.59 17.77 -2.48
C GLY A 175 0.22 17.16 -2.80
N LYS A 176 -0.68 17.98 -3.35
CA LYS A 176 -2.04 17.58 -3.75
C LYS A 176 -2.21 17.40 -5.27
N ALA A 177 -1.11 17.39 -6.01
CA ALA A 177 -1.15 17.17 -7.45
C ALA A 177 -1.80 15.81 -7.77
N SER A 178 -2.52 15.75 -8.88
CA SER A 178 -3.06 14.50 -9.40
C SER A 178 -2.21 13.93 -10.53
N LEU A 179 -1.43 14.79 -11.21
CA LEU A 179 -0.62 14.43 -12.35
C LEU A 179 0.86 14.79 -12.12
N LEU A 180 1.74 13.96 -12.66
CA LEU A 180 3.17 14.19 -12.70
C LEU A 180 3.62 14.27 -14.17
N SER A 181 4.21 15.39 -14.57
CA SER A 181 4.89 15.54 -15.86
C SER A 181 6.38 15.24 -15.71
N ILE A 182 6.89 14.50 -16.70
CA ILE A 182 8.31 14.35 -16.98
C ILE A 182 8.54 14.99 -18.33
N ASP A 183 9.32 16.05 -18.37
CA ASP A 183 9.64 16.78 -19.59
C ASP A 183 11.13 16.64 -19.89
N TRP A 184 11.50 16.40 -21.15
CA TRP A 184 12.90 16.21 -21.54
C TRP A 184 13.28 16.83 -22.87
N GLN A 185 14.58 17.09 -23.05
CA GLN A 185 15.17 17.38 -24.36
C GLN A 185 16.25 16.36 -24.69
N SER A 186 16.46 16.16 -25.99
CA SER A 186 17.45 15.25 -26.54
C SER A 186 18.28 15.87 -27.65
N ALA A 187 19.43 15.26 -27.92
CA ALA A 187 20.31 15.62 -29.02
C ALA A 187 20.95 14.38 -29.65
N LYS A 188 21.37 14.47 -30.91
CA LYS A 188 22.16 13.42 -31.55
C LYS A 188 23.61 13.48 -31.11
N LEU A 189 24.09 12.43 -30.45
CA LEU A 189 25.50 12.21 -30.11
C LEU A 189 26.01 11.00 -30.90
N GLY A 190 26.96 11.23 -31.83
CA GLY A 190 27.61 10.11 -32.55
C GLY A 190 26.65 9.17 -33.28
N GLN A 191 25.62 9.70 -33.95
CA GLN A 191 24.54 8.97 -34.66
C GLN A 191 23.45 8.32 -33.76
N GLN A 192 23.52 8.47 -32.44
CA GLN A 192 22.48 8.01 -31.50
C GLN A 192 21.79 9.20 -30.84
N ASP A 193 20.51 9.09 -30.53
CA ASP A 193 19.82 10.09 -29.72
C ASP A 193 20.23 9.91 -28.24
N ALA A 194 20.54 11.02 -27.58
CA ALA A 194 20.94 11.06 -26.17
C ALA A 194 20.08 12.05 -25.40
N LEU A 195 19.79 11.71 -24.15
CA LEU A 195 19.06 12.59 -23.23
C LEU A 195 19.99 13.71 -22.76
N LEU A 196 19.58 14.97 -22.96
CA LEU A 196 20.35 16.14 -22.54
C LEU A 196 19.90 16.65 -21.16
N ILE A 197 18.59 16.76 -20.98
CA ILE A 197 17.97 17.27 -19.75
C ILE A 197 16.61 16.60 -19.55
N ALA A 198 16.26 16.36 -18.30
CA ALA A 198 14.91 15.95 -17.90
C ALA A 198 14.52 16.65 -16.61
N THR A 199 13.25 17.05 -16.51
CA THR A 199 12.70 17.79 -15.38
C THR A 199 11.37 17.19 -14.93
N LEU A 200 11.04 17.38 -13.66
CA LEU A 200 9.74 17.00 -13.09
C LEU A 200 8.86 18.23 -12.89
N GLY A 201 7.57 18.07 -13.17
CA GLY A 201 6.51 19.01 -12.82
C GLY A 201 5.33 18.28 -12.18
N ALA A 202 4.80 18.79 -11.08
CA ALA A 202 3.57 18.27 -10.48
C ALA A 202 2.42 19.24 -10.81
N GLN A 203 1.27 18.70 -11.24
CA GLN A 203 0.09 19.46 -11.68
C GLN A 203 -1.18 19.04 -10.93
#